data_AF-A0A5M6IXT1-F1
#
_entry.id   AF-A0A5M6IXT1-F1
#
_cell.length_a   1.000
_cell.length_b   1.000
_cell.length_c   1.000
_cell.angle_alpha   90.00
_cell.angle_beta   90.00
_cell.angle_gamma   90.00
#
_symmetry.space_group_name_H-M   'P 1'
#
loop_
_entity.id
_entity.type
_entity.pdbx_description
1 polymer ?
#
loop_
_entity_poly.entity_id
_entity_poly.type
_entity_poly.pdbx_seq_one_letter_code
_entity_poly.pdbx_strand_id
1 'polypeptide(L)'
;MVTLQSGTARTLDRVGKAGRFGRAAVLGKGALSFRIRIKYGRGYDGNPVPRPAFQVSPGEIVSFGITNPYNSNFLIYPNYIATLRESRKDHNAGTTLPQPITATLWFPSKETGVIPTFRRLSTALLLSALALPPIAARAAGPDLKTALDGTFAPHAMPTLSGGIEGFNVDLANLIAERLGRKITITAAEFSGLIPALQAGTYDFLAAPVTVNPERAANLLFSEGFMDADFRFLARKSAPDYKTFADLKGKVIAVNKGSNYDAFAREHAAEYGWTVESYGTNSDAVAAVLAGRADVNFAGVTVVAWAVKKNPALKLSFAVPSGQVWSLAFRKDDTTTRNLVDRAIECLKIDGSMAKLSQKWFGITPEPGQTIVTPVKGYGVPGFAGYVADEHKPSCTDLH
;
A
#
# COMPACT_ATOMS: atom_id res chain seq x y z
N MET A 1 -25.39 2.59 10.36
CA MET A 1 -25.09 1.85 11.60
C MET A 1 -23.95 2.59 12.28
N VAL A 2 -24.02 2.79 13.59
CA VAL A 2 -22.87 3.32 14.36
C VAL A 2 -22.28 2.15 15.10
N THR A 3 -21.02 1.83 14.83
CA THR A 3 -20.29 0.77 15.56
C THR A 3 -19.36 1.45 16.56
N LEU A 4 -19.43 1.00 17.81
CA LEU A 4 -18.58 1.45 18.92
C LEU A 4 -17.59 0.35 19.24
N GLN A 5 -16.30 0.68 19.33
CA GLN A 5 -15.26 -0.24 19.77
C GLN A 5 -14.54 0.39 20.96
N SER A 6 -14.58 -0.26 22.13
CA SER A 6 -13.76 0.10 23.29
C SER A 6 -12.44 -0.67 23.23
N GLY A 7 -11.34 -0.01 23.60
CA GLY A 7 -9.96 -0.56 23.55
C GLY A 7 -9.65 -1.69 24.54
N THR A 8 -10.64 -2.26 25.20
CA THR A 8 -10.53 -3.49 26.00
C THR A 8 -11.45 -4.55 25.41
N ALA A 9 -10.86 -5.71 25.11
CA ALA A 9 -11.42 -6.76 24.27
C ALA A 9 -12.84 -7.23 24.67
N ARG A 10 -13.87 -6.69 24.00
CA ARG A 10 -15.17 -7.36 23.78
C ARG A 10 -15.77 -6.88 22.46
N THR A 11 -15.89 -7.78 21.50
CA THR A 11 -16.69 -7.57 20.29
C THR A 11 -18.17 -7.62 20.68
N LEU A 12 -18.95 -6.57 20.42
CA LEU A 12 -20.40 -6.54 20.65
C LEU A 12 -21.14 -6.50 19.32
N ASP A 13 -22.10 -7.43 19.16
CA ASP A 13 -22.92 -7.61 17.98
C ASP A 13 -23.91 -6.44 17.72
N ARG A 14 -24.16 -6.20 16.43
CA ARG A 14 -25.11 -5.26 15.78
C ARG A 14 -26.01 -4.42 16.71
N VAL A 15 -25.79 -3.09 16.69
CA VAL A 15 -26.74 -2.09 17.24
C VAL A 15 -27.57 -1.46 16.10
N GLY A 16 -28.89 -1.40 16.27
CA GLY A 16 -29.90 -1.11 15.24
C GLY A 16 -29.92 0.30 14.58
N LYS A 17 -30.97 0.56 13.77
CA LYS A 17 -31.14 1.75 12.91
C LYS A 17 -31.14 3.08 13.70
N ALA A 18 -30.23 3.99 13.37
CA ALA A 18 -30.20 5.36 13.91
C ALA A 18 -31.24 6.27 13.24
N GLY A 19 -31.95 7.06 14.04
CA GLY A 19 -32.93 8.07 13.62
C GLY A 19 -32.34 9.48 13.43
N ARG A 20 -33.11 10.36 12.77
CA ARG A 20 -32.80 11.71 12.22
C ARG A 20 -31.74 12.55 12.97
N PHE A 21 -30.85 13.18 12.18
CA PHE A 21 -29.91 14.23 12.60
C PHE A 21 -30.66 15.52 13.01
N GLY A 22 -30.27 16.14 14.14
CA GLY A 22 -30.80 17.43 14.61
C GLY A 22 -30.01 18.65 14.08
N ARG A 23 -30.57 19.86 14.28
CA ARG A 23 -30.02 21.15 13.79
C ARG A 23 -28.57 21.38 14.24
N ALA A 24 -27.70 21.74 13.29
CA ALA A 24 -26.32 22.17 13.52
C ALA A 24 -26.27 23.66 13.88
N ALA A 25 -25.35 24.05 14.75
CA ALA A 25 -25.04 25.45 15.05
C ALA A 25 -23.54 25.72 14.83
N VAL A 26 -23.22 26.84 14.18
CA VAL A 26 -21.85 27.28 13.92
C VAL A 26 -21.37 28.09 15.13
N LEU A 27 -20.31 27.61 15.80
CA LEU A 27 -19.74 28.27 16.98
C LEU A 27 -18.35 28.80 16.64
N GLY A 28 -18.28 29.92 15.93
CA GLY A 28 -17.02 30.61 15.65
C GLY A 28 -15.96 29.77 14.92
N LYS A 29 -14.79 30.38 14.67
CA LYS A 29 -13.74 29.90 13.73
C LYS A 29 -13.50 28.37 13.80
N GLY A 30 -14.02 27.65 12.81
CA GLY A 30 -13.64 26.27 12.48
C GLY A 30 -14.32 25.14 13.26
N ALA A 31 -15.32 25.40 14.10
CA ALA A 31 -15.98 24.35 14.89
C ALA A 31 -17.48 24.19 14.52
N LEU A 32 -17.88 22.94 14.22
CA LEU A 32 -19.27 22.51 14.08
C LEU A 32 -19.65 21.64 15.28
N SER A 33 -20.74 21.99 15.96
CA SER A 33 -21.30 21.19 17.04
C SER A 33 -22.62 20.55 16.59
N PHE A 34 -22.75 19.24 16.81
CA PHE A 34 -23.96 18.48 16.52
C PHE A 34 -24.45 17.80 17.80
N ARG A 35 -25.78 17.73 17.94
CA ARG A 35 -26.43 17.03 19.06
C ARG A 35 -26.98 15.70 18.55
N ILE A 36 -26.40 14.59 18.99
CA ILE A 36 -26.83 13.24 18.59
C ILE A 36 -27.82 12.72 19.64
N ARG A 37 -29.01 12.27 19.20
CA ARG A 37 -30.03 11.67 20.07
C ARG A 37 -30.22 10.21 19.66
N ILE A 38 -29.71 9.28 20.45
CA ILE A 38 -29.85 7.83 20.18
C ILE A 38 -31.21 7.37 20.69
N LYS A 39 -32.03 6.75 19.81
CA LYS A 39 -33.27 6.07 20.19
C LYS A 39 -33.04 4.56 20.14
N TYR A 40 -33.38 3.86 21.21
CA TYR A 40 -33.35 2.40 21.28
C TYR A 40 -34.69 1.83 20.79
N GLY A 41 -34.65 0.87 19.86
CA GLY A 41 -35.82 0.12 19.38
C GLY A 41 -36.11 -1.14 20.20
N ARG A 42 -37.23 -1.81 19.93
CA ARG A 42 -37.51 -3.17 20.42
C ARG A 42 -36.81 -4.22 19.55
N GLY A 43 -36.48 -5.37 20.12
CA GLY A 43 -35.95 -6.53 19.40
C GLY A 43 -36.98 -7.15 18.46
N TYR A 44 -36.54 -8.05 17.58
CA TYR A 44 -37.43 -8.78 16.64
C TYR A 44 -38.42 -9.71 17.37
N ASP A 45 -38.18 -10.03 18.63
CA ASP A 45 -39.03 -10.79 19.53
C ASP A 45 -40.04 -9.92 20.32
N GLY A 46 -40.08 -8.60 20.05
CA GLY A 46 -40.98 -7.67 20.73
C GLY A 46 -40.53 -7.24 22.14
N ASN A 47 -39.41 -7.79 22.64
CA ASN A 47 -38.87 -7.42 23.94
C ASN A 47 -37.97 -6.16 23.84
N PRO A 48 -37.85 -5.37 24.93
CA PRO A 48 -36.90 -4.27 24.98
C PRO A 48 -35.46 -4.81 24.89
N VAL A 49 -34.64 -4.27 23.98
CA VAL A 49 -33.22 -4.62 23.91
C VAL A 49 -32.53 -4.14 25.20
N PRO A 50 -31.73 -4.97 25.89
CA PRO A 50 -31.01 -4.55 27.09
C PRO A 50 -30.13 -3.33 26.81
N ARG A 51 -30.23 -2.30 27.65
CA ARG A 51 -29.43 -1.08 27.50
C ARG A 51 -27.99 -1.40 27.87
N PRO A 52 -26.99 -1.24 26.97
CA PRO A 52 -25.61 -1.32 27.39
C PRO A 52 -25.30 -0.16 28.34
N ALA A 53 -24.74 -0.46 29.51
CA ALA A 53 -24.20 0.55 30.40
C ALA A 53 -22.89 1.08 29.78
N PHE A 54 -22.99 2.18 29.05
CA PHE A 54 -21.80 2.90 28.56
C PHE A 54 -21.27 3.78 29.70
N GLN A 55 -20.18 3.35 30.35
CA GLN A 55 -19.36 4.21 31.19
C GLN A 55 -18.07 4.51 30.43
N VAL A 56 -17.77 5.80 30.25
CA VAL A 56 -16.52 6.28 29.66
C VAL A 56 -15.85 7.14 30.72
N SER A 57 -14.58 6.87 31.00
CA SER A 57 -13.83 7.61 32.02
C SER A 57 -13.39 8.98 31.49
N PRO A 58 -13.22 10.02 32.34
CA PRO A 58 -12.69 11.30 31.89
C PRO A 58 -11.31 11.14 31.24
N GLY A 59 -11.19 11.55 29.97
CA GLY A 59 -9.94 11.43 29.19
C GLY A 59 -9.86 10.24 28.23
N GLU A 60 -10.85 9.34 28.20
CA GLU A 60 -10.91 8.26 27.20
C GLU A 60 -11.25 8.80 25.80
N ILE A 61 -10.50 8.35 24.80
CA ILE A 61 -10.76 8.64 23.38
C ILE A 61 -11.73 7.59 22.84
N VAL A 62 -12.92 8.02 22.40
CA VAL A 62 -13.92 7.15 21.80
C VAL A 62 -14.03 7.42 20.31
N SER A 63 -13.84 6.38 19.50
CA SER A 63 -13.97 6.46 18.03
C SER A 63 -15.37 6.04 17.58
N PHE A 64 -15.94 6.75 16.60
CA PHE A 64 -17.25 6.44 16.03
C PHE A 64 -17.13 6.16 14.53
N GLY A 65 -17.65 5.02 14.06
CA GLY A 65 -17.82 4.74 12.63
C GLY A 65 -19.28 4.93 12.20
N ILE A 66 -19.53 5.54 11.03
CA ILE A 66 -20.87 5.61 10.42
C ILE A 66 -20.88 4.73 9.17
N THR A 67 -21.82 3.79 9.08
CA THR A 67 -22.04 2.96 7.88
C THR A 67 -23.42 3.21 7.26
N ASN A 68 -23.49 3.32 5.93
CA ASN A 68 -24.74 3.37 5.16
C ASN A 68 -25.06 1.94 4.64
N PRO A 69 -26.24 1.36 4.90
CA PRO A 69 -26.55 -0.01 4.51
C PRO A 69 -26.79 -0.25 3.00
N TYR A 70 -26.71 0.76 2.13
CA TYR A 70 -27.08 0.61 0.70
C TYR A 70 -25.98 0.97 -0.31
N ASN A 71 -24.74 1.22 0.11
CA ASN A 71 -23.64 1.44 -0.83
C ASN A 71 -22.29 1.10 -0.16
N SER A 72 -21.52 0.16 -0.73
CA SER A 72 -20.27 -0.36 -0.16
C SER A 72 -19.03 0.49 -0.50
N ASN A 73 -19.19 1.58 -1.24
CA ASN A 73 -18.11 2.50 -1.60
C ASN A 73 -18.42 3.89 -1.04
N PHE A 74 -17.97 4.21 0.17
CA PHE A 74 -17.54 5.57 0.53
C PHE A 74 -16.62 5.57 1.77
N LEU A 75 -15.57 6.37 1.64
CA LEU A 75 -14.43 6.66 2.52
C LEU A 75 -14.64 6.44 4.03
N ILE A 76 -13.85 5.52 4.60
CA ILE A 76 -13.51 5.52 6.02
C ILE A 76 -12.47 6.64 6.21
N TYR A 77 -12.85 7.78 6.76
CA TYR A 77 -11.88 8.75 7.27
C TYR A 77 -11.35 8.24 8.62
N PRO A 78 -10.05 7.95 8.77
CA PRO A 78 -9.52 7.50 10.05
C PRO A 78 -9.42 8.70 11.00
N ASN A 79 -9.93 8.49 12.21
CA ASN A 79 -9.68 9.27 13.43
C ASN A 79 -10.32 10.65 13.53
N TYR A 80 -11.46 10.72 14.22
CA TYR A 80 -11.96 11.95 14.83
C TYR A 80 -11.83 11.86 16.35
N ILE A 81 -11.12 12.81 16.95
CA ILE A 81 -10.96 12.92 18.41
C ILE A 81 -12.14 13.73 18.94
N ALA A 82 -12.97 13.13 19.79
CA ALA A 82 -13.99 13.83 20.56
C ALA A 82 -13.57 13.88 22.03
N THR A 83 -13.52 15.08 22.62
CA THR A 83 -13.41 15.25 24.07
C THR A 83 -14.79 15.48 24.66
N LEU A 84 -15.18 14.66 25.64
CA LEU A 84 -16.41 14.83 26.40
C LEU A 84 -16.14 15.74 27.61
N ARG A 85 -16.96 16.77 27.83
CA ARG A 85 -16.99 17.53 29.09
C ARG A 85 -18.31 17.26 29.82
N GLU A 86 -18.23 16.93 31.10
CA GLU A 86 -19.40 16.90 31.98
C GLU A 86 -19.94 18.31 32.20
N SER A 87 -21.25 18.48 32.02
CA SER A 87 -21.98 19.64 32.53
C SER A 87 -22.31 19.38 34.00
N ARG A 88 -21.98 20.33 34.90
CA ARG A 88 -22.27 20.24 36.34
C ARG A 88 -23.74 19.89 36.61
N LYS A 89 -23.96 19.03 37.62
CA LYS A 89 -25.27 18.70 38.19
C LYS A 89 -25.86 19.92 38.91
N ASP A 90 -27.09 20.30 38.55
CA ASP A 90 -28.00 20.95 39.50
C ASP A 90 -28.67 19.87 40.36
N HIS A 91 -28.79 20.15 41.66
CA HIS A 91 -29.46 19.30 42.63
C HIS A 91 -30.99 19.44 42.54
N ASN A 92 -31.68 18.33 42.81
CA ASN A 92 -33.14 18.14 42.90
C ASN A 92 -33.93 17.93 41.59
N ALA A 93 -34.09 16.67 41.19
CA ALA A 93 -35.38 16.06 40.79
C ALA A 93 -35.17 14.59 40.36
N GLY A 94 -35.95 13.68 40.95
CA GLY A 94 -35.88 12.22 40.75
C GLY A 94 -36.45 11.72 39.41
N THR A 95 -35.97 12.23 38.29
CA THR A 95 -36.19 11.64 36.95
C THR A 95 -34.97 11.88 36.06
N THR A 96 -34.18 10.83 35.78
CA THR A 96 -33.06 10.88 34.85
C THR A 96 -33.56 10.81 33.40
N LEU A 97 -33.90 11.96 32.82
CA LEU A 97 -33.99 12.10 31.37
C LEU A 97 -32.58 11.99 30.75
N PRO A 98 -32.42 11.37 29.57
CA PRO A 98 -31.13 11.24 28.93
C PRO A 98 -30.60 12.63 28.55
N GLN A 99 -29.53 13.06 29.22
CA GLN A 99 -28.83 14.28 28.86
C GLN A 99 -28.17 14.08 27.48
N PRO A 100 -28.32 15.04 26.55
CA PRO A 100 -27.70 14.92 25.24
C PRO A 100 -26.18 15.00 25.35
N ILE A 101 -25.50 13.97 24.87
CA ILE A 101 -24.05 13.99 24.70
C ILE A 101 -23.72 14.97 23.57
N THR A 102 -22.90 15.98 23.87
CA THR A 102 -22.43 16.95 22.88
C THR A 102 -21.00 16.59 22.51
N ALA A 103 -20.77 16.28 21.24
CA ALA A 103 -19.44 16.03 20.70
C ALA A 103 -19.03 17.23 19.84
N THR A 104 -17.80 17.72 20.04
CA THR A 104 -17.20 18.81 19.27
C THR A 104 -16.08 18.23 18.42
N LEU A 105 -16.17 18.41 17.10
CA LEU A 105 -15.16 17.99 16.14
C LEU A 105 -14.23 19.17 15.83
N TRP A 106 -12.92 18.93 15.86
CA TRP A 106 -11.91 19.95 15.55
C TRP A 106 -11.25 19.65 14.21
N PHE A 107 -11.17 20.66 13.34
CA PHE A 107 -10.49 20.57 12.04
C PHE A 107 -9.20 21.38 12.08
N PRO A 108 -8.02 20.80 11.81
CA PRO A 108 -6.79 21.57 11.68
C PRO A 108 -6.85 22.42 10.41
N SER A 109 -6.89 23.74 10.57
CA SER A 109 -6.92 24.69 9.46
C SER A 109 -5.52 24.91 8.88
N LYS A 110 -5.33 24.60 7.61
CA LYS A 110 -4.46 25.39 6.73
C LYS A 110 -5.25 25.74 5.48
N GLU A 111 -5.11 27.00 5.07
CA GLU A 111 -5.64 27.66 3.86
C GLU A 111 -7.02 28.31 3.97
N THR A 112 -6.96 29.59 4.37
CA THR A 112 -7.71 30.77 3.91
C THR A 112 -8.94 30.58 3.01
N GLY A 113 -10.09 31.16 3.44
CA GLY A 113 -11.21 31.43 2.54
C GLY A 113 -12.39 32.10 3.24
N VAL A 114 -12.68 33.34 2.83
CA VAL A 114 -13.68 34.28 3.37
C VAL A 114 -15.12 33.80 3.13
N ILE A 115 -16.01 33.96 4.12
CA ILE A 115 -17.47 33.75 3.99
C ILE A 115 -18.12 35.08 3.61
N PRO A 116 -18.87 35.21 2.50
CA PRO A 116 -19.56 36.46 2.18
C PRO A 116 -20.94 36.51 2.87
N THR A 117 -21.17 37.58 3.63
CA THR A 117 -22.48 37.97 4.12
C THR A 117 -23.23 38.77 3.05
N PHE A 118 -24.47 38.35 2.76
CA PHE A 118 -25.38 39.07 1.87
C PHE A 118 -25.73 40.44 2.47
N ARG A 119 -25.35 41.53 1.79
CA ARG A 119 -25.98 42.83 1.97
C ARG A 119 -26.25 43.44 0.60
N ARG A 120 -27.53 43.71 0.35
CA ARG A 120 -28.04 44.39 -0.84
C ARG A 120 -27.39 45.78 -0.96
N LEU A 121 -26.73 46.05 -2.08
CA LEU A 121 -26.59 47.41 -2.60
C LEU A 121 -26.47 47.40 -4.13
N SER A 122 -27.08 48.42 -4.70
CA SER A 122 -27.61 48.56 -6.05
C SER A 122 -26.56 48.85 -7.12
N THR A 123 -26.88 48.39 -8.34
CA THR A 123 -26.60 49.00 -9.66
C THR A 123 -25.18 49.39 -10.11
N ALA A 124 -24.83 48.79 -11.26
CA ALA A 124 -24.02 49.31 -12.37
C ALA A 124 -22.48 49.31 -12.24
N LEU A 125 -21.86 48.25 -12.78
CA LEU A 125 -20.62 48.37 -13.56
C LEU A 125 -20.58 47.29 -14.66
N LEU A 126 -20.52 47.75 -15.91
CA LEU A 126 -20.49 46.91 -17.11
C LEU A 126 -19.11 46.25 -17.32
N LEU A 127 -19.17 44.97 -17.70
CA LEU A 127 -18.34 44.21 -18.66
C LEU A 127 -16.84 44.55 -18.79
N SER A 128 -16.00 43.63 -18.29
CA SER A 128 -14.92 42.98 -19.06
C SER A 128 -14.35 41.80 -18.25
N ALA A 129 -15.15 40.76 -18.05
CA ALA A 129 -14.62 39.47 -17.63
C ALA A 129 -13.99 38.82 -18.88
N LEU A 130 -12.65 38.90 -18.98
CA LEU A 130 -11.90 38.03 -19.88
C LEU A 130 -12.32 36.59 -19.58
N ALA A 131 -13.04 35.96 -20.50
CA ALA A 131 -13.31 34.55 -20.47
C ALA A 131 -11.97 33.81 -20.68
N LEU A 132 -11.27 33.52 -19.59
CA LEU A 132 -10.27 32.47 -19.60
C LEU A 132 -11.01 31.19 -20.03
N PRO A 133 -10.61 30.52 -21.12
CA PRO A 133 -11.20 29.24 -21.46
C PRO A 133 -11.02 28.32 -20.25
N PRO A 134 -12.04 27.53 -19.86
CA PRO A 134 -11.88 26.55 -18.80
C PRO A 134 -10.69 25.67 -19.21
N ILE A 135 -9.66 25.62 -18.36
CA ILE A 135 -8.61 24.62 -18.48
C ILE A 135 -9.36 23.30 -18.41
N ALA A 136 -9.52 22.64 -19.54
CA ALA A 136 -10.10 21.31 -19.58
C ALA A 136 -9.21 20.45 -18.69
N ALA A 137 -9.73 20.04 -17.53
CA ALA A 137 -9.12 18.99 -16.74
C ALA A 137 -9.01 17.79 -17.68
N ARG A 138 -7.80 17.52 -18.15
CA ARG A 138 -7.50 16.41 -19.04
C ARG A 138 -7.93 15.16 -18.28
N ALA A 139 -9.00 14.52 -18.76
CA ALA A 139 -9.58 13.39 -18.06
C ALA A 139 -8.49 12.32 -17.93
N ALA A 140 -8.14 11.98 -16.69
CA ALA A 140 -7.23 10.87 -16.42
C ALA A 140 -7.79 9.63 -17.15
N GLY A 141 -6.93 8.91 -17.87
CA GLY A 141 -7.36 7.68 -18.56
C GLY A 141 -7.81 6.60 -17.57
N PRO A 142 -8.25 5.43 -18.06
CA PRO A 142 -8.91 4.43 -17.22
C PRO A 142 -8.03 3.95 -16.05
N ASP A 143 -8.70 3.56 -14.96
CA ASP A 143 -8.09 2.91 -13.79
C ASP A 143 -7.26 1.70 -14.23
N LEU A 144 -6.10 1.52 -13.59
CA LEU A 144 -5.22 0.38 -13.85
C LEU A 144 -5.36 -0.68 -12.76
N LYS A 145 -5.11 -1.93 -13.14
CA LYS A 145 -5.04 -3.08 -12.23
C LYS A 145 -3.61 -3.59 -12.20
N THR A 146 -3.12 -3.86 -11.01
CA THR A 146 -1.82 -4.46 -10.81
C THR A 146 -1.84 -5.54 -9.76
N ALA A 147 -0.81 -6.39 -9.78
CA ALA A 147 -0.59 -7.37 -8.74
C ALA A 147 0.88 -7.47 -8.35
N LEU A 148 1.08 -7.99 -7.14
CA LEU A 148 2.38 -8.24 -6.54
C LEU A 148 2.35 -9.48 -5.65
N ASP A 149 3.54 -9.98 -5.28
CA ASP A 149 3.66 -11.08 -4.33
C ASP A 149 3.48 -10.54 -2.90
N GLY A 150 2.32 -10.79 -2.32
CA GLY A 150 1.95 -10.31 -0.98
C GLY A 150 2.74 -10.93 0.17
N THR A 151 3.71 -11.80 -0.13
CA THR A 151 4.53 -12.52 0.86
C THR A 151 6.02 -12.20 0.72
N PHE A 152 6.38 -11.27 -0.16
CA PHE A 152 7.75 -10.92 -0.51
C PHE A 152 8.22 -9.70 0.29
N ALA A 153 8.22 -9.81 1.62
CA ALA A 153 8.59 -8.73 2.51
C ALA A 153 10.05 -8.28 2.31
N PRO A 154 10.35 -6.96 2.29
CA PRO A 154 9.47 -5.84 2.59
C PRO A 154 8.85 -5.18 1.34
N HIS A 155 8.87 -5.84 0.18
CA HIS A 155 8.31 -5.31 -1.05
C HIS A 155 6.79 -5.32 -1.03
N ALA A 156 6.22 -6.42 -0.54
CA ALA A 156 4.82 -6.47 -0.15
C ALA A 156 4.61 -7.53 0.94
N MET A 157 3.80 -7.16 1.93
CA MET A 157 3.48 -7.99 3.08
C MET A 157 2.13 -7.58 3.68
N PRO A 158 1.45 -8.48 4.41
CA PRO A 158 0.24 -8.13 5.14
C PRO A 158 0.55 -7.11 6.23
N THR A 159 -0.39 -6.19 6.48
CA THR A 159 -0.34 -5.28 7.63
C THR A 159 -1.16 -5.84 8.79
N LEU A 160 -0.86 -5.42 10.02
CA LEU A 160 -1.68 -5.79 11.19
C LEU A 160 -3.10 -5.23 11.15
N SER A 161 -3.32 -4.11 10.46
CA SER A 161 -4.64 -3.49 10.27
C SER A 161 -5.46 -4.14 9.16
N GLY A 162 -4.92 -5.15 8.48
CA GLY A 162 -5.49 -5.71 7.26
C GLY A 162 -5.03 -4.94 6.01
N GLY A 163 -5.04 -5.62 4.87
CA GLY A 163 -4.47 -5.11 3.62
C GLY A 163 -2.98 -5.42 3.47
N ILE A 164 -2.32 -4.74 2.53
CA ILE A 164 -0.92 -4.92 2.18
C ILE A 164 -0.13 -3.62 2.29
N GLU A 165 1.12 -3.71 2.72
CA GLU A 165 2.11 -2.64 2.72
C GLU A 165 3.44 -3.14 2.14
N GLY A 166 4.32 -2.21 1.75
CA GLY A 166 5.66 -2.54 1.31
C GLY A 166 6.19 -1.55 0.28
N PHE A 167 7.46 -1.70 -0.08
CA PHE A 167 8.11 -0.85 -1.08
C PHE A 167 7.34 -0.81 -2.40
N ASN A 168 6.90 -1.97 -2.90
CA ASN A 168 6.21 -2.08 -4.17
C ASN A 168 4.74 -1.62 -4.10
N VAL A 169 4.11 -1.70 -2.93
CA VAL A 169 2.80 -1.08 -2.68
C VAL A 169 2.90 0.43 -2.76
N ASP A 170 3.89 1.02 -2.06
CA ASP A 170 4.13 2.46 -2.09
C ASP A 170 4.57 2.96 -3.46
N LEU A 171 5.40 2.19 -4.18
CA LEU A 171 5.79 2.49 -5.56
C LEU A 171 4.56 2.55 -6.48
N ALA A 172 3.67 1.55 -6.42
CA ALA A 172 2.45 1.54 -7.21
C ALA A 172 1.53 2.73 -6.87
N ASN A 173 1.42 3.10 -5.59
CA ASN A 173 0.65 4.27 -5.18
C ASN A 173 1.26 5.59 -5.68
N LEU A 174 2.60 5.73 -5.64
CA LEU A 174 3.28 6.91 -6.18
C LEU A 174 3.13 7.01 -7.71
N ILE A 175 3.18 5.88 -8.41
CA ILE A 175 2.87 5.83 -9.85
C ILE A 175 1.42 6.29 -10.07
N ALA A 176 0.46 5.79 -9.29
CA ALA A 176 -0.95 6.20 -9.36
C ALA A 176 -1.12 7.71 -9.21
N GLU A 177 -0.45 8.30 -8.22
CA GLU A 177 -0.44 9.75 -7.99
C GLU A 177 0.15 10.52 -9.17
N ARG A 178 1.31 10.08 -9.70
CA ARG A 178 1.97 10.72 -10.85
C ARG A 178 1.13 10.68 -12.11
N LEU A 179 0.40 9.59 -12.32
CA LEU A 179 -0.48 9.44 -13.48
C LEU A 179 -1.85 10.11 -13.29
N GLY A 180 -2.20 10.52 -12.06
CA GLY A 180 -3.54 10.98 -11.72
C GLY A 180 -4.62 9.91 -11.91
N ARG A 181 -4.24 8.62 -11.85
CA ARG A 181 -5.12 7.46 -12.09
C ARG A 181 -5.20 6.59 -10.85
N LYS A 182 -6.33 5.96 -10.60
CA LYS A 182 -6.42 4.94 -9.56
C LYS A 182 -5.73 3.65 -10.05
N ILE A 183 -4.92 3.06 -9.19
CA ILE A 183 -4.33 1.73 -9.40
C ILE A 183 -4.86 0.78 -8.34
N THR A 184 -5.53 -0.29 -8.76
CA THR A 184 -6.00 -1.35 -7.86
C THR A 184 -4.91 -2.41 -7.71
N ILE A 185 -4.40 -2.58 -6.48
CA ILE A 185 -3.31 -3.50 -6.18
C ILE A 185 -3.87 -4.79 -5.59
N THR A 186 -3.53 -5.92 -6.20
CA THR A 186 -3.89 -7.27 -5.72
C THR A 186 -2.66 -8.01 -5.19
N ALA A 187 -2.79 -8.67 -4.05
CA ALA A 187 -1.80 -9.61 -3.56
C ALA A 187 -2.10 -11.02 -4.05
N ALA A 188 -1.11 -11.71 -4.59
CA ALA A 188 -1.18 -13.11 -5.00
C ALA A 188 0.16 -13.82 -4.79
N GLU A 189 0.24 -15.12 -5.04
CA GLU A 189 1.51 -15.85 -5.08
C GLU A 189 2.26 -15.54 -6.37
N PHE A 190 3.60 -15.43 -6.30
CA PHE A 190 4.43 -15.04 -7.46
C PHE A 190 4.19 -15.93 -8.69
N SER A 191 4.06 -17.23 -8.49
CA SER A 191 3.87 -18.21 -9.57
C SER A 191 2.61 -17.97 -10.42
N GLY A 192 1.60 -17.29 -9.86
CA GLY A 192 0.38 -16.92 -10.57
C GLY A 192 0.43 -15.55 -11.27
N LEU A 193 1.40 -14.69 -10.95
CA LEU A 193 1.41 -13.30 -11.43
C LEU A 193 1.63 -13.18 -12.94
N ILE A 194 2.68 -13.82 -13.47
CA ILE A 194 3.01 -13.74 -14.90
C ILE A 194 1.89 -14.35 -15.76
N PRO A 195 1.36 -15.56 -15.46
CA PRO A 195 0.22 -16.10 -16.20
C PRO A 195 -1.02 -15.21 -16.14
N ALA A 196 -1.33 -14.63 -14.97
CA ALA A 196 -2.49 -13.75 -14.83
C ALA A 196 -2.32 -12.43 -15.61
N LEU A 197 -1.11 -11.86 -15.67
CA LEU A 197 -0.77 -10.72 -16.52
C LEU A 197 -1.00 -11.06 -18.00
N GLN A 198 -0.48 -12.20 -18.46
CA GLN A 198 -0.63 -12.66 -19.85
C GLN A 198 -2.10 -12.91 -20.21
N ALA A 199 -2.90 -13.41 -19.27
CA ALA A 199 -4.34 -13.60 -19.42
C ALA A 199 -5.16 -12.29 -19.39
N GLY A 200 -4.52 -11.13 -19.17
CA GLY A 200 -5.21 -9.83 -19.13
C GLY A 200 -5.90 -9.52 -17.81
N THR A 201 -5.60 -10.25 -16.74
CA THR A 201 -6.18 -9.99 -15.40
C THR A 201 -5.67 -8.67 -14.81
N TYR A 202 -4.39 -8.37 -15.07
CA TYR A 202 -3.69 -7.17 -14.61
C TYR A 202 -3.12 -6.42 -15.81
N ASP A 203 -3.04 -5.10 -15.73
CA ASP A 203 -2.45 -4.26 -16.77
C ASP A 203 -0.92 -4.30 -16.70
N PHE A 204 -0.38 -4.37 -15.49
CA PHE A 204 1.05 -4.54 -15.22
C PHE A 204 1.28 -5.22 -13.87
N LEU A 205 2.49 -5.69 -13.61
CA LEU A 205 2.89 -6.25 -12.31
C LEU A 205 3.77 -5.27 -11.56
N ALA A 206 3.25 -4.72 -10.47
CA ALA A 206 3.98 -3.93 -9.48
C ALA A 206 4.86 -4.83 -8.59
N ALA A 207 5.44 -5.92 -9.11
CA ALA A 207 6.24 -6.88 -8.38
C ALA A 207 7.73 -6.73 -8.71
N PRO A 208 8.65 -7.19 -7.84
CA PRO A 208 10.06 -7.34 -8.20
C PRO A 208 10.28 -8.46 -9.23
N VAL A 209 9.99 -8.20 -10.49
CA VAL A 209 10.20 -9.16 -11.58
C VAL A 209 11.63 -8.99 -12.10
N THR A 210 12.48 -9.99 -11.87
CA THR A 210 13.83 -10.03 -12.45
C THR A 210 13.76 -10.05 -13.97
N VAL A 211 14.46 -9.12 -14.61
CA VAL A 211 14.61 -9.06 -16.06
C VAL A 211 15.68 -10.06 -16.49
N ASN A 212 15.28 -10.99 -17.36
CA ASN A 212 16.14 -12.00 -17.95
C ASN A 212 15.72 -12.24 -19.43
N PRO A 213 16.54 -12.92 -20.25
CA PRO A 213 16.23 -13.09 -21.68
C PRO A 213 14.92 -13.83 -21.94
N GLU A 214 14.63 -14.88 -21.17
CA GLU A 214 13.42 -15.70 -21.30
C GLU A 214 12.15 -14.87 -21.08
N ARG A 215 12.13 -14.06 -20.00
CA ARG A 215 10.99 -13.19 -19.70
C ARG A 215 10.89 -12.04 -20.68
N ALA A 216 12.01 -11.43 -21.08
CA ALA A 216 12.02 -10.32 -22.04
C ALA A 216 11.55 -10.74 -23.44
N ALA A 217 11.69 -12.02 -23.80
CA ALA A 217 11.10 -12.56 -25.02
C ALA A 217 9.56 -12.49 -25.00
N ASN A 218 8.95 -12.62 -23.83
CA ASN A 218 7.49 -12.79 -23.67
C ASN A 218 6.78 -11.61 -22.99
N LEU A 219 7.52 -10.69 -22.39
CA LEU A 219 7.01 -9.55 -21.63
C LEU A 219 7.67 -8.25 -22.08
N LEU A 220 7.02 -7.13 -21.77
CA LEU A 220 7.67 -5.83 -21.74
C LEU A 220 8.02 -5.48 -20.29
N PHE A 221 9.01 -4.62 -20.14
CA PHE A 221 9.50 -4.13 -18.84
C PHE A 221 9.55 -2.61 -18.86
N SER A 222 9.36 -1.98 -17.70
CA SER A 222 9.79 -0.60 -17.46
C SER A 222 11.32 -0.54 -17.36
N GLU A 223 11.89 0.65 -17.16
CA GLU A 223 13.25 0.78 -16.67
C GLU A 223 13.42 0.02 -15.34
N GLY A 224 14.66 -0.44 -15.09
CA GLY A 224 15.00 -1.11 -13.83
C GLY A 224 14.87 -0.14 -12.66
N PHE A 225 14.20 -0.56 -11.58
CA PHE A 225 14.03 0.27 -10.38
C PHE A 225 14.94 -0.16 -9.22
N MET A 226 15.57 -1.33 -9.31
CA MET A 226 16.49 -1.85 -8.30
C MET A 226 17.36 -2.96 -8.88
N ASP A 227 18.57 -3.14 -8.36
CA ASP A 227 19.42 -4.28 -8.70
C ASP A 227 18.83 -5.56 -8.09
N ALA A 228 18.85 -6.64 -8.87
CA ALA A 228 18.22 -7.92 -8.54
C ALA A 228 19.22 -8.95 -8.00
N ASP A 229 20.18 -8.52 -7.19
CA ASP A 229 21.18 -9.43 -6.63
C ASP A 229 20.57 -10.46 -5.68
N PHE A 230 21.18 -11.64 -5.65
CA PHE A 230 20.69 -12.76 -4.86
C PHE A 230 21.48 -12.91 -3.57
N ARG A 231 20.86 -13.57 -2.60
CA ARG A 231 21.52 -13.90 -1.34
C ARG A 231 20.93 -15.16 -0.74
N PHE A 232 21.76 -15.84 0.06
CA PHE A 232 21.33 -16.94 0.90
C PHE A 232 21.14 -16.49 2.35
N LEU A 233 20.13 -17.06 3.02
CA LEU A 233 20.04 -17.08 4.48
C LEU A 233 20.04 -18.51 4.99
N ALA A 234 20.53 -18.68 6.21
CA ALA A 234 20.58 -19.95 6.92
C ALA A 234 20.15 -19.77 8.37
N ARG A 235 19.93 -20.87 9.09
CA ARG A 235 19.83 -20.82 10.56
C ARG A 235 21.14 -20.28 11.14
N LYS A 236 21.07 -19.53 12.24
CA LYS A 236 22.24 -19.00 12.95
C LYS A 236 23.15 -20.11 13.47
N SER A 237 22.58 -21.27 13.83
CA SER A 237 23.30 -22.47 14.25
C SER A 237 23.88 -23.30 13.11
N ALA A 238 23.55 -23.00 11.84
CA ALA A 238 24.11 -23.71 10.70
C ALA A 238 25.61 -23.37 10.52
N PRO A 239 26.38 -24.21 9.80
CA PRO A 239 27.71 -23.86 9.34
C PRO A 239 27.74 -22.51 8.60
N ASP A 240 28.93 -21.92 8.47
CA ASP A 240 29.09 -20.70 7.69
C ASP A 240 29.33 -21.04 6.22
N TYR A 241 28.26 -20.95 5.42
CA TYR A 241 28.32 -21.15 3.97
C TYR A 241 28.78 -19.86 3.30
N LYS A 242 29.79 -19.95 2.42
CA LYS A 242 30.41 -18.79 1.75
C LYS A 242 30.41 -18.90 0.23
N THR A 243 30.23 -20.10 -0.30
CA THR A 243 30.28 -20.41 -1.72
C THR A 243 29.20 -21.43 -2.09
N PHE A 244 28.90 -21.58 -3.38
CA PHE A 244 28.01 -22.64 -3.87
C PHE A 244 28.52 -24.05 -3.53
N ALA A 245 29.84 -24.26 -3.49
CA ALA A 245 30.43 -25.55 -3.13
C ALA A 245 30.07 -25.99 -1.70
N ASP A 246 29.92 -25.03 -0.77
CA ASP A 246 29.51 -25.32 0.61
C ASP A 246 28.07 -25.82 0.72
N LEU A 247 27.27 -25.63 -0.34
CA LEU A 247 25.86 -26.04 -0.42
C LEU A 247 25.67 -27.42 -1.07
N LYS A 248 26.76 -28.14 -1.38
CA LYS A 248 26.67 -29.52 -1.88
C LYS A 248 25.95 -30.43 -0.88
N GLY A 249 24.96 -31.17 -1.36
CA GLY A 249 24.10 -32.06 -0.57
C GLY A 249 23.10 -31.33 0.33
N LYS A 250 22.97 -30.00 0.20
CA LYS A 250 22.02 -29.20 0.98
C LYS A 250 20.68 -29.04 0.27
N VAL A 251 19.66 -28.72 1.05
CA VAL A 251 18.33 -28.39 0.55
C VAL A 251 18.17 -26.87 0.47
N ILE A 252 17.91 -26.37 -0.73
CA ILE A 252 17.72 -24.96 -1.06
C ILE A 252 16.21 -24.67 -1.17
N ALA A 253 15.68 -23.87 -0.26
CA ALA A 253 14.29 -23.43 -0.30
C ALA A 253 14.14 -22.15 -1.13
N VAL A 254 13.24 -22.17 -2.11
CA VAL A 254 13.01 -21.06 -3.06
C VAL A 254 11.53 -20.72 -3.17
N ASN A 255 11.24 -19.48 -3.58
CA ASN A 255 9.88 -19.05 -3.93
C ASN A 255 9.51 -19.57 -5.32
N LYS A 256 8.42 -20.31 -5.46
CA LYS A 256 8.03 -21.02 -6.68
C LYS A 256 7.82 -20.07 -7.86
N GLY A 257 8.37 -20.42 -9.02
CA GLY A 257 8.26 -19.65 -10.26
C GLY A 257 9.12 -18.37 -10.29
N SER A 258 9.84 -18.07 -9.21
CA SER A 258 10.77 -16.94 -9.17
C SER A 258 12.02 -17.20 -10.01
N ASN A 259 12.81 -16.15 -10.24
CA ASN A 259 14.12 -16.30 -10.90
C ASN A 259 15.10 -17.13 -10.06
N TYR A 260 14.95 -17.12 -8.73
CA TYR A 260 15.76 -17.92 -7.81
C TYR A 260 15.44 -19.42 -7.92
N ASP A 261 14.17 -19.75 -8.14
CA ASP A 261 13.72 -21.12 -8.37
C ASP A 261 14.28 -21.68 -9.68
N ALA A 262 14.15 -20.90 -10.77
CA ALA A 262 14.74 -21.26 -12.06
C ALA A 262 16.27 -21.46 -11.95
N PHE A 263 16.98 -20.46 -11.39
CA PHE A 263 18.43 -20.53 -11.21
C PHE A 263 18.85 -21.74 -10.37
N ALA A 264 18.22 -21.95 -9.20
CA ALA A 264 18.59 -23.04 -8.31
C ALA A 264 18.38 -24.41 -8.98
N ARG A 265 17.31 -24.56 -9.77
CA ARG A 265 17.02 -25.83 -10.48
C ARG A 265 18.00 -26.08 -11.62
N GLU A 266 18.29 -25.07 -12.42
CA GLU A 266 19.25 -25.15 -13.54
C GLU A 266 20.63 -25.61 -13.05
N HIS A 267 21.08 -25.12 -11.90
CA HIS A 267 22.40 -25.44 -11.36
C HIS A 267 22.41 -26.56 -10.30
N ALA A 268 21.28 -27.26 -10.09
CA ALA A 268 21.18 -28.28 -9.05
C ALA A 268 22.13 -29.46 -9.26
N ALA A 269 22.27 -29.92 -10.52
CA ALA A 269 23.20 -30.98 -10.86
C ALA A 269 24.67 -30.52 -10.76
N GLU A 270 24.95 -29.28 -11.17
CA GLU A 270 26.30 -28.69 -11.13
C GLU A 270 26.83 -28.59 -9.69
N TYR A 271 26.03 -28.04 -8.78
CA TYR A 271 26.44 -27.82 -7.39
C TYR A 271 26.07 -28.99 -6.45
N GLY A 272 25.28 -29.94 -6.93
CA GLY A 272 24.90 -31.14 -6.19
C GLY A 272 23.99 -30.86 -5.00
N TRP A 273 23.09 -29.87 -5.11
CA TRP A 273 22.08 -29.56 -4.09
C TRP A 273 20.69 -30.06 -4.51
N THR A 274 19.75 -30.05 -3.57
CA THR A 274 18.33 -30.32 -3.81
C THR A 274 17.54 -29.03 -3.71
N VAL A 275 16.55 -28.82 -4.59
CA VAL A 275 15.71 -27.63 -4.58
C VAL A 275 14.29 -27.96 -4.14
N GLU A 276 13.79 -27.22 -3.16
CA GLU A 276 12.38 -27.26 -2.73
C GLU A 276 11.71 -25.91 -3.00
N SER A 277 10.67 -25.92 -3.83
CA SER A 277 9.91 -24.72 -4.16
C SER A 277 8.68 -24.60 -3.28
N TYR A 278 8.50 -23.42 -2.69
CA TYR A 278 7.38 -23.08 -1.81
C TYR A 278 6.49 -22.05 -2.49
N GLY A 279 5.18 -22.07 -2.20
CA GLY A 279 4.23 -21.11 -2.80
C GLY A 279 4.54 -19.64 -2.46
N THR A 280 5.19 -19.42 -1.32
CA THR A 280 5.57 -18.11 -0.81
C THR A 280 7.02 -18.09 -0.35
N ASN A 281 7.68 -16.93 -0.42
CA ASN A 281 9.03 -16.81 0.14
C ASN A 281 9.02 -16.92 1.68
N SER A 282 7.92 -16.52 2.32
CA SER A 282 7.77 -16.64 3.77
C SER A 282 7.76 -18.11 4.21
N ASP A 283 7.12 -19.00 3.45
CA ASP A 283 7.15 -20.45 3.68
C ASP A 283 8.53 -21.05 3.42
N ALA A 284 9.24 -20.58 2.39
CA ALA A 284 10.63 -20.99 2.12
C ALA A 284 11.56 -20.65 3.30
N VAL A 285 11.43 -19.45 3.87
CA VAL A 285 12.17 -19.06 5.08
C VAL A 285 11.73 -19.90 6.30
N ALA A 286 10.43 -20.18 6.45
CA ALA A 286 9.92 -21.02 7.53
C ALA A 286 10.44 -22.46 7.45
N ALA A 287 10.64 -23.01 6.24
CA ALA A 287 11.26 -24.31 6.05
C ALA A 287 12.71 -24.35 6.55
N VAL A 288 13.47 -23.26 6.35
CA VAL A 288 14.83 -23.12 6.91
C VAL A 288 14.78 -23.07 8.42
N LEU A 289 13.87 -22.30 9.01
CA LEU A 289 13.70 -22.23 10.48
C LEU A 289 13.35 -23.59 11.07
N ALA A 290 12.50 -24.35 10.40
CA ALA A 290 12.04 -25.68 10.82
C ALA A 290 13.08 -26.80 10.60
N GLY A 291 14.20 -26.53 9.93
CA GLY A 291 15.19 -27.56 9.61
C GLY A 291 14.84 -28.45 8.41
N ARG A 292 13.75 -28.16 7.68
CA ARG A 292 13.39 -28.89 6.45
C ARG A 292 14.29 -28.50 5.28
N ALA A 293 14.69 -27.24 5.23
CA ALA A 293 15.69 -26.74 4.29
C ALA A 293 16.94 -26.25 5.03
N ASP A 294 18.08 -26.24 4.36
CA ASP A 294 19.33 -25.74 4.92
C ASP A 294 19.47 -24.23 4.75
N VAL A 295 19.07 -23.73 3.57
CA VAL A 295 19.15 -22.32 3.21
C VAL A 295 17.94 -21.88 2.40
N ASN A 296 17.60 -20.60 2.48
CA ASN A 296 16.66 -19.96 1.55
C ASN A 296 17.45 -19.09 0.59
N PHE A 297 17.05 -19.11 -0.68
CA PHE A 297 17.68 -18.34 -1.76
C PHE A 297 16.66 -17.38 -2.37
N ALA A 298 16.94 -16.08 -2.25
CA ALA A 298 16.07 -15.01 -2.70
C ALA A 298 16.85 -13.70 -2.93
N GLY A 299 16.14 -12.61 -3.23
CA GLY A 299 16.74 -11.28 -3.41
C GLY A 299 17.38 -10.73 -2.13
N VAL A 300 18.45 -9.95 -2.28
CA VAL A 300 19.24 -9.39 -1.16
C VAL A 300 18.41 -8.66 -0.11
N THR A 301 17.43 -7.84 -0.54
CA THR A 301 16.57 -7.04 0.35
C THR A 301 15.63 -7.91 1.17
N VAL A 302 15.05 -8.94 0.56
CA VAL A 302 14.12 -9.87 1.20
C VAL A 302 14.85 -10.73 2.23
N VAL A 303 16.03 -11.22 1.87
CA VAL A 303 16.88 -11.99 2.78
C VAL A 303 17.34 -11.14 3.96
N ALA A 304 17.79 -9.91 3.71
CA ALA A 304 18.17 -8.96 4.76
C ALA A 304 17.01 -8.66 5.72
N TRP A 305 15.80 -8.47 5.17
CA TRP A 305 14.60 -8.25 5.97
C TRP A 305 14.26 -9.46 6.86
N ALA A 306 14.26 -10.68 6.30
CA ALA A 306 13.98 -11.89 7.06
C ALA A 306 14.96 -12.08 8.23
N VAL A 307 16.26 -11.87 8.00
CA VAL A 307 17.29 -11.95 9.06
C VAL A 307 17.10 -10.83 10.09
N LYS A 308 16.79 -9.60 9.68
CA LYS A 308 16.51 -8.48 10.59
C LYS A 308 15.31 -8.77 11.50
N LYS A 309 14.31 -9.48 11.00
CA LYS A 309 13.08 -9.81 11.75
C LYS A 309 13.21 -11.07 12.60
N ASN A 310 14.19 -11.93 12.33
CA ASN A 310 14.35 -13.19 13.05
C ASN A 310 15.82 -13.45 13.45
N PRO A 311 16.17 -13.32 14.74
CA PRO A 311 17.54 -13.49 15.23
C PRO A 311 18.05 -14.94 15.17
N ALA A 312 17.18 -15.92 14.90
CA ALA A 312 17.56 -17.30 14.65
C ALA A 312 18.10 -17.54 13.22
N LEU A 313 18.06 -16.52 12.36
CA LEU A 313 18.62 -16.57 11.01
C LEU A 313 19.92 -15.76 10.93
N LYS A 314 20.74 -16.08 9.94
CA LYS A 314 21.92 -15.30 9.56
C LYS A 314 22.01 -15.18 8.05
N LEU A 315 22.64 -14.10 7.60
CA LEU A 315 23.03 -13.93 6.21
C LEU A 315 24.17 -14.89 5.89
N SER A 316 24.16 -15.40 4.67
CA SER A 316 25.29 -16.11 4.04
C SER A 316 25.84 -15.21 2.92
N PHE A 317 26.35 -15.80 1.84
CA PHE A 317 26.96 -15.09 0.73
C PHE A 317 25.93 -14.51 -0.24
N ALA A 318 26.31 -13.41 -0.90
CA ALA A 318 25.56 -12.78 -1.97
C ALA A 318 26.08 -13.24 -3.34
N VAL A 319 25.20 -13.23 -4.33
CA VAL A 319 25.52 -13.57 -5.71
C VAL A 319 25.14 -12.35 -6.56
N PRO A 320 26.14 -11.58 -7.03
CA PRO A 320 25.90 -10.51 -7.98
C PRO A 320 25.28 -11.10 -9.26
N SER A 321 24.11 -10.60 -9.63
CA SER A 321 23.36 -11.12 -10.78
C SER A 321 23.66 -10.35 -12.06
N GLY A 322 24.03 -9.06 -11.92
CA GLY A 322 24.03 -8.10 -13.04
C GLY A 322 22.63 -7.84 -13.62
N GLN A 323 21.58 -8.30 -12.95
CA GLN A 323 20.18 -8.16 -13.35
C GLN A 323 19.51 -7.06 -12.54
N VAL A 324 18.36 -6.60 -13.03
CA VAL A 324 17.52 -5.60 -12.35
C VAL A 324 16.10 -6.13 -12.15
N TRP A 325 15.42 -5.61 -11.13
CA TRP A 325 13.98 -5.72 -11.00
C TRP A 325 13.30 -4.59 -11.75
N SER A 326 12.24 -4.95 -12.46
CA SER A 326 11.42 -4.03 -13.25
C SER A 326 9.94 -4.39 -13.14
N LEU A 327 9.06 -3.45 -13.48
CA LEU A 327 7.63 -3.71 -13.60
C LEU A 327 7.36 -4.40 -14.94
N ALA A 328 6.54 -5.44 -14.92
CA ALA A 328 6.27 -6.25 -16.12
C ALA A 328 4.91 -5.94 -16.74
N PHE A 329 4.86 -5.97 -18.07
CA PHE A 329 3.68 -5.70 -18.88
C PHE A 329 3.51 -6.79 -19.94
N ARG A 330 2.30 -6.91 -20.50
CA ARG A 330 2.07 -7.78 -21.66
C ARG A 330 2.92 -7.31 -22.85
N LYS A 331 3.28 -8.23 -23.74
CA LYS A 331 4.23 -7.97 -24.83
C LYS A 331 3.74 -6.91 -25.83
N ASP A 332 2.43 -6.79 -25.96
CA ASP A 332 1.72 -5.89 -26.88
C ASP A 332 1.32 -4.55 -26.25
N ASP A 333 1.50 -4.35 -24.95
CA ASP A 333 1.04 -3.15 -24.23
C ASP A 333 2.15 -2.11 -24.03
N THR A 334 2.71 -1.64 -25.15
CA THR A 334 3.73 -0.58 -25.13
C THR A 334 3.21 0.72 -24.55
N THR A 335 1.90 1.00 -24.71
CA THR A 335 1.28 2.23 -24.23
C THR A 335 1.30 2.31 -22.71
N THR A 336 0.82 1.27 -22.02
CA THR A 336 0.84 1.23 -20.55
C THR A 336 2.27 1.14 -20.03
N ARG A 337 3.14 0.37 -20.70
CA ARG A 337 4.56 0.32 -20.36
C ARG A 337 5.18 1.70 -20.38
N ASN A 338 5.12 2.42 -21.52
CA ASN A 338 5.73 3.74 -21.67
C ASN A 338 5.19 4.73 -20.63
N LEU A 339 3.88 4.70 -20.36
CA LEU A 339 3.25 5.60 -19.39
C LEU A 339 3.79 5.39 -17.98
N VAL A 340 3.88 4.13 -17.54
CA VAL A 340 4.40 3.78 -16.21
C VAL A 340 5.91 4.00 -16.12
N ASP A 341 6.65 3.74 -17.20
CA ASP A 341 8.10 3.99 -17.27
C ASP A 341 8.43 5.46 -16.95
N ARG A 342 7.75 6.39 -17.61
CA ARG A 342 7.92 7.83 -17.36
C ARG A 342 7.57 8.24 -15.94
N ALA A 343 6.58 7.57 -15.33
CA ALA A 343 6.26 7.81 -13.93
C ALA A 343 7.44 7.38 -13.03
N ILE A 344 8.08 6.24 -13.30
CA ILE A 344 9.27 5.79 -12.57
C ILE A 344 10.43 6.77 -12.78
N GLU A 345 10.69 7.20 -14.02
CA GLU A 345 11.73 8.20 -14.32
C GLU A 345 11.52 9.46 -13.47
N CYS A 346 10.29 9.97 -13.42
CA CYS A 346 9.97 11.14 -12.62
C CYS A 346 10.20 10.89 -11.12
N LEU A 347 9.81 9.73 -10.59
CA LEU A 347 10.03 9.37 -9.19
C LEU A 347 11.53 9.23 -8.85
N LYS A 348 12.37 8.87 -9.82
CA LYS A 348 13.83 8.89 -9.67
C LYS A 348 14.35 10.32 -9.62
N ILE A 349 13.91 11.17 -10.56
CA ILE A 349 14.36 12.58 -10.68
C ILE A 349 13.97 13.42 -9.45
N ASP A 350 12.74 13.27 -8.95
CA ASP A 350 12.23 14.07 -7.84
C ASP A 350 12.65 13.55 -6.44
N GLY A 351 13.42 12.45 -6.41
CA GLY A 351 13.94 11.84 -5.19
C GLY A 351 12.93 10.97 -4.43
N SER A 352 11.75 10.70 -4.98
CA SER A 352 10.75 9.82 -4.35
C SER A 352 11.29 8.39 -4.22
N MET A 353 12.00 7.88 -5.21
CA MET A 353 12.62 6.54 -5.13
C MET A 353 13.68 6.45 -4.02
N ALA A 354 14.48 7.50 -3.82
CA ALA A 354 15.43 7.57 -2.71
C ALA A 354 14.72 7.54 -1.35
N LYS A 355 13.61 8.27 -1.21
CA LYS A 355 12.77 8.26 0.00
C LYS A 355 12.16 6.88 0.26
N LEU A 356 11.70 6.18 -0.78
CA LEU A 356 11.22 4.80 -0.64
C LEU A 356 12.33 3.87 -0.16
N SER A 357 13.54 3.99 -0.72
CA SER A 357 14.70 3.20 -0.29
C SER A 357 15.02 3.43 1.19
N GLN A 358 15.05 4.69 1.62
CA GLN A 358 15.31 5.04 3.01
C GLN A 358 14.20 4.51 3.93
N LYS A 359 12.93 4.63 3.53
CA LYS A 359 11.78 4.15 4.32
C LYS A 359 11.85 2.63 4.56
N TRP A 360 12.07 1.85 3.51
CA TRP A 360 11.91 0.40 3.55
C TRP A 360 13.20 -0.36 3.87
N PHE A 361 14.35 0.16 3.43
CA PHE A 361 15.64 -0.50 3.60
C PHE A 361 16.57 0.25 4.56
N GLY A 362 16.28 1.52 4.87
CA GLY A 362 17.17 2.36 5.68
C GLY A 362 18.45 2.75 4.93
N ILE A 363 18.41 2.71 3.59
CA ILE A 363 19.55 2.98 2.71
C ILE A 363 19.25 4.24 1.91
N THR A 364 20.11 5.23 2.03
CA THR A 364 20.19 6.35 1.09
C THR A 364 20.97 5.86 -0.14
N PRO A 365 20.34 5.82 -1.33
CA PRO A 365 21.06 5.41 -2.53
C PRO A 365 22.09 6.46 -2.95
N GLU A 366 23.24 5.99 -3.41
CA GLU A 366 24.28 6.84 -3.99
C GLU A 366 23.95 7.21 -5.45
N PRO A 367 24.42 8.37 -5.96
CA PRO A 367 24.29 8.71 -7.37
C PRO A 367 24.82 7.60 -8.28
N GLY A 368 24.11 7.30 -9.36
CA GLY A 368 24.48 6.25 -10.31
C GLY A 368 23.90 4.86 -10.00
N GLN A 369 23.31 4.64 -8.82
CA GLN A 369 22.59 3.40 -8.54
C GLN A 369 21.26 3.34 -9.31
N THR A 370 20.86 2.13 -9.71
CA THR A 370 19.65 1.86 -10.53
C THR A 370 18.39 2.53 -9.98
N ILE A 371 18.21 2.52 -8.67
CA ILE A 371 17.03 3.09 -8.00
C ILE A 371 16.89 4.61 -8.10
N VAL A 372 17.97 5.35 -8.37
CA VAL A 372 17.96 6.83 -8.47
C VAL A 372 18.44 7.35 -9.81
N THR A 373 18.79 6.46 -10.74
CA THR A 373 19.34 6.84 -12.05
C THR A 373 18.31 6.51 -13.13
N PRO A 374 17.66 7.52 -13.74
CA PRO A 374 16.78 7.32 -14.87
C PRO A 374 17.57 6.79 -16.08
N VAL A 375 16.98 5.84 -16.78
CA VAL A 375 17.51 5.31 -18.04
C VAL A 375 16.86 6.05 -19.21
N LYS A 376 17.62 6.31 -20.28
CA LYS A 376 17.06 6.88 -21.51
C LYS A 376 16.27 5.83 -22.28
N GLY A 377 15.13 6.22 -22.84
CA GLY A 377 14.25 5.30 -23.58
C GLY A 377 13.36 4.49 -22.66
N TYR A 378 12.69 3.49 -23.21
CA TYR A 378 11.72 2.69 -22.47
C TYR A 378 12.20 1.25 -22.29
N GLY A 379 12.06 0.72 -21.08
CA GLY A 379 12.48 -0.62 -20.69
C GLY A 379 13.94 -0.72 -20.24
N VAL A 380 14.46 -1.95 -20.17
CA VAL A 380 15.83 -2.23 -19.70
C VAL A 380 16.78 -2.39 -20.89
N PRO A 381 17.84 -1.55 -21.01
CA PRO A 381 18.82 -1.66 -22.08
C PRO A 381 19.43 -3.06 -22.19
N GLY A 382 19.65 -3.53 -23.42
CA GLY A 382 20.21 -4.85 -23.70
C GLY A 382 19.20 -6.00 -23.70
N PHE A 383 17.94 -5.76 -23.34
CA PHE A 383 16.87 -6.77 -23.38
C PHE A 383 15.84 -6.51 -24.48
N ALA A 384 15.19 -7.58 -24.94
CA ALA A 384 14.11 -7.49 -25.91
C ALA A 384 12.95 -6.63 -25.40
N GLY A 385 12.44 -5.73 -26.24
CA GLY A 385 11.40 -4.76 -25.88
C GLY A 385 11.91 -3.42 -25.37
N TYR A 386 13.24 -3.28 -25.17
CA TYR A 386 13.84 -1.96 -24.99
C TYR A 386 13.65 -1.11 -26.26
N VAL A 387 13.28 0.15 -26.06
CA VAL A 387 13.15 1.13 -27.14
C VAL A 387 14.04 2.31 -26.80
N ALA A 388 15.12 2.47 -27.57
CA ALA A 388 15.91 3.69 -27.52
C ALA A 388 15.05 4.84 -28.05
N ASP A 389 14.95 5.92 -27.27
CA ASP A 389 14.21 7.13 -27.61
C ASP A 389 15.06 8.34 -27.22
N GLU A 390 14.84 9.46 -27.90
CA GLU A 390 15.49 10.74 -27.63
C GLU A 390 14.79 11.54 -26.54
N HIS A 391 13.66 11.06 -26.00
CA HIS A 391 13.01 11.73 -24.88
C HIS A 391 13.99 11.86 -23.70
N LYS A 392 14.07 13.07 -23.15
CA LYS A 392 14.84 13.31 -21.94
C LYS A 392 13.97 12.88 -20.76
N PRO A 393 14.50 12.09 -19.81
CA PRO A 393 13.80 11.78 -18.58
C PRO A 393 13.26 13.06 -17.94
N SER A 394 11.94 13.12 -17.71
CA SER A 394 11.25 14.34 -17.29
C SER A 394 9.98 14.05 -16.49
N CYS A 395 9.63 14.96 -15.59
CA CYS A 395 8.39 14.97 -14.83
C CYS A 395 7.23 15.76 -15.48
N THR A 396 7.44 16.40 -16.64
CA THR A 396 6.52 17.45 -17.14
C THR A 396 5.32 16.98 -17.96
N ASP A 397 5.31 15.75 -18.51
CA ASP A 397 4.26 15.33 -19.47
C ASP A 397 3.58 13.99 -19.12
N LEU A 398 3.22 13.82 -17.83
CA LEU A 398 2.54 12.61 -17.33
C LEU A 398 1.00 12.66 -17.40
N HIS A 399 0.41 13.71 -18.00
CA HIS A 399 -1.05 13.99 -18.00
C HIS A 399 -1.69 14.15 -19.39
#